data_AF-R6XA35-F1
#
_entry.id   AF-R6XA35-F1
#
_cell.length_a   1.000
_cell.length_b   1.000
_cell.length_c   1.000
_cell.angle_alpha   90.00
_cell.angle_beta   90.00
_cell.angle_gamma   90.00
#
_symmetry.space_group_name_H-M   'P 1'
#
loop_
_entity.id
_entity.type
_entity.pdbx_description
1 polymer ?
#
loop_
_entity_poly.entity_id
_entity_poly.type
_entity_poly.pdbx_seq_one_letter_code
_entity_poly.pdbx_strand_id
1 'polypeptide(L)' 'MDENMHRIDTTTAHTSVREAFANCIIHCAYTVMGNITVDRYFNRIVLSNPGTMLVSKEESILVNQA' A
#
# COMPACT_ATOMS: atom_id res chain seq x y z
N MET A 1 -15.22 8.61 -14.06
CA MET A 1 -15.69 9.85 -14.72
C MET A 1 -16.02 10.81 -13.61
N ASP A 2 -15.57 12.05 -13.69
CA ASP A 2 -15.94 13.08 -12.72
C ASP A 2 -17.36 13.59 -13.00
N GLU A 3 -17.86 14.50 -12.17
CA GLU A 3 -19.20 15.11 -12.33
C GLU A 3 -19.37 15.83 -13.68
N ASN A 4 -18.27 16.11 -14.39
CA ASN A 4 -18.22 16.76 -15.69
C ASN A 4 -17.90 15.77 -16.85
N MET A 5 -18.03 14.47 -16.61
CA MET A 5 -17.84 13.40 -17.60
C MET A 5 -16.41 13.29 -18.16
N HIS A 6 -15.41 13.88 -17.52
CA HIS A 6 -14.01 13.76 -17.92
C HIS A 6 -13.38 12.46 -17.41
N ARG A 7 -12.33 12.02 -18.11
CA ARG A 7 -11.50 10.89 -17.66
C ARG A 7 -10.82 11.31 -16.36
N ILE A 8 -11.06 10.54 -15.30
CA ILE A 8 -10.33 10.69 -14.05
C ILE A 8 -9.01 9.94 -14.21
N ASP A 9 -7.90 10.67 -14.29
CA ASP A 9 -6.57 10.06 -14.39
C ASP A 9 -6.10 9.43 -13.07
N THR A 10 -6.59 9.93 -11.93
CA THR A 10 -6.25 9.45 -10.58
C THR A 10 -7.51 9.22 -9.76
N THR A 11 -7.74 7.98 -9.36
CA THR A 11 -8.86 7.61 -8.48
C THR A 11 -8.34 7.33 -7.09
N THR A 12 -9.22 7.30 -6.09
CA THR A 12 -8.84 6.89 -4.73
C THR A 12 -8.14 5.53 -4.73
N ALA A 13 -8.60 4.59 -5.55
CA ALA A 13 -7.94 3.29 -5.71
C ALA A 13 -6.50 3.40 -6.23
N HIS A 14 -6.23 4.27 -7.21
CA HIS A 14 -4.86 4.52 -7.69
C HIS A 14 -3.98 5.08 -6.58
N THR A 15 -4.47 6.05 -5.82
CA THR A 15 -3.73 6.63 -4.68
C THR A 15 -3.48 5.58 -3.61
N SER A 16 -4.49 4.81 -3.19
CA SER A 16 -4.34 3.77 -2.17
C SER A 16 -3.31 2.71 -2.56
N VAL A 17 -3.31 2.27 -3.83
CA VAL A 17 -2.32 1.29 -4.31
C VAL A 17 -0.91 1.88 -4.32
N ARG A 18 -0.75 3.13 -4.75
CA ARG A 18 0.56 3.81 -4.77
C ARG A 18 1.13 3.97 -3.36
N GLU A 19 0.33 4.47 -2.42
CA GLU A 19 0.79 4.65 -1.03
C GLU A 19 1.12 3.32 -0.36
N ALA A 20 0.27 2.30 -0.56
CA ALA A 20 0.54 0.97 -0.02
C ALA A 20 1.84 0.36 -0.58
N PHE A 21 2.14 0.61 -1.86
CA PHE A 21 3.38 0.14 -2.50
C PHE A 21 4.61 0.91 -2.03
N ALA A 22 4.51 2.24 -1.89
CA ALA A 22 5.57 3.05 -1.31
C ALA A 22 5.91 2.57 0.11
N ASN A 23 4.90 2.36 0.96
CA ASN A 23 5.08 1.84 2.32
C ASN A 23 5.76 0.46 2.32
N CYS A 24 5.36 -0.42 1.41
CA CYS A 24 5.95 -1.75 1.27
C CYS A 24 7.45 -1.69 0.93
N ILE A 25 7.85 -0.80 0.01
CA ILE A 25 9.24 -0.63 -0.41
C ILE A 25 10.08 0.06 0.66
N ILE A 26 9.56 1.15 1.25
CA ILE A 26 10.30 1.97 2.23
C ILE A 26 10.56 1.19 3.51
N HIS A 27 9.61 0.36 3.95
CA HIS A 27 9.73 -0.42 5.18
C HIS A 27 10.24 -1.85 4.97
N CYS A 28 10.65 -2.22 3.75
CA CYS A 28 11.22 -3.53 3.48
C CYS A 28 12.57 -3.72 4.22
N ALA A 29 12.70 -4.84 4.93
CA ALA A 29 13.94 -5.23 5.59
C ALA A 29 14.89 -5.88 4.57
N TYR A 30 15.64 -5.07 3.84
CA TYR A 30 16.58 -5.52 2.79
C TYR A 30 17.77 -6.34 3.28
N THR A 31 17.99 -6.39 4.60
CA THR A 31 19.05 -7.22 5.22
C THR A 31 18.64 -8.68 5.38
N VAL A 32 17.36 -9.01 5.18
CA VAL A 32 16.82 -10.36 5.34
C VAL A 32 16.60 -10.98 3.96
N MET A 33 16.88 -12.27 3.80
CA MET A 33 16.48 -12.98 2.58
C MET A 33 14.97 -13.09 2.52
N GLY A 34 14.38 -12.43 1.52
CA GLY A 34 12.95 -12.46 1.24
C GLY A 34 12.63 -11.57 0.04
N ASN A 35 11.44 -11.74 -0.51
CA ASN A 35 10.95 -10.99 -1.66
C ASN A 35 9.79 -10.08 -1.25
N ILE A 36 9.69 -8.94 -1.92
CA ILE A 36 8.43 -8.18 -1.93
C ILE A 36 7.48 -8.91 -2.86
N THR A 37 6.28 -9.27 -2.38
CA THR A 37 5.26 -9.95 -3.18
C THR A 37 4.03 -9.05 -3.38
N VAL A 38 3.43 -9.17 -4.57
CA VAL A 38 2.22 -8.45 -4.96
C VAL A 38 1.19 -9.46 -5.42
N ASP A 39 0.22 -9.76 -4.56
CA ASP A 39 -0.84 -10.73 -4.85
C ASP A 39 -2.13 -10.00 -5.23
N ARG A 40 -2.60 -10.23 -6.46
CA ARG A 40 -3.85 -9.68 -6.96
C ARG A 40 -4.96 -10.71 -6.83
N TYR A 41 -5.98 -10.38 -6.05
CA TYR A 41 -7.24 -11.11 -5.98
C TYR A 41 -8.33 -10.34 -6.71
N PHE A 42 -9.49 -10.98 -6.88
CA PHE A 42 -10.64 -10.36 -7.53
C PHE A 42 -11.10 -9.06 -6.84
N ASN A 43 -11.05 -9.02 -5.50
CA ASN A 43 -11.58 -7.92 -4.70
C ASN A 43 -10.54 -7.13 -3.89
N ARG A 44 -9.25 -7.48 -3.99
CA ARG A 44 -8.18 -6.82 -3.21
C ARG A 44 -6.81 -7.04 -3.85
N ILE A 45 -5.88 -6.18 -3.48
CA ILE A 45 -4.45 -6.33 -3.75
C ILE A 45 -3.75 -6.45 -2.40
N VAL A 46 -2.87 -7.43 -2.25
CA VAL A 46 -2.06 -7.63 -1.05
C VAL A 46 -0.60 -7.36 -1.42
N LEU A 47 0.03 -6.46 -0.66
CA LEU A 47 1.44 -6.12 -0.78
C LEU A 47 2.14 -6.62 0.48
N SER A 48 3.22 -7.37 0.32
CA SER A 48 3.96 -7.94 1.44
C SER A 48 5.45 -7.72 1.25
N ASN A 49 6.11 -7.22 2.28
CA ASN A 49 7.55 -7.01 2.34
C ASN A 49 8.17 -7.90 3.43
N PRO A 50 9.41 -8.37 3.23
CA PRO A 50 10.15 -9.08 4.26
C PRO A 50 10.49 -8.13 5.42
N GLY A 51 10.47 -8.67 6.64
CA GLY A 51 10.71 -7.93 7.87
C GLY A 51 9.64 -8.19 8.92
N THR A 52 9.77 -7.52 10.07
CA THR A 52 8.81 -7.59 11.17
C THR A 52 8.22 -6.20 11.39
N MET A 53 6.91 -6.12 11.63
CA MET A 53 6.27 -4.86 12.03
C MET A 53 6.88 -4.36 13.34
N LEU A 54 7.41 -3.13 13.31
CA LEU A 54 8.02 -2.48 14.48
C LEU A 54 6.98 -1.79 15.39
N VAL A 55 5.77 -1.58 14.89
CA VAL A 55 4.66 -0.92 15.58
C VAL A 55 3.41 -1.80 15.51
N SER A 56 2.51 -1.65 16.48
CA SER A 56 1.22 -2.36 16.45
C SER A 56 0.37 -1.91 15.26
N LYS A 57 -0.60 -2.74 14.86
CA LYS A 57 -1.49 -2.42 13.73
C LYS A 57 -2.32 -1.18 14.04
N GLU A 58 -2.72 -1.04 15.29
CA GLU A 58 -3.48 0.09 15.82
C GLU A 58 -2.67 1.39 15.68
N GLU A 59 -1.39 1.39 16.05
CA GLU A 59 -0.50 2.56 15.90
C GLU A 59 -0.29 2.93 14.43
N SER A 60 -0.13 1.96 13.53
CA SER A 60 0.08 2.22 12.10
C SER A 60 -1.09 2.94 11.42
N ILE A 61 -2.32 2.72 11.90
CA ILE A 61 -3.54 3.33 11.34
C ILE A 61 -3.69 4.77 11.82
N LEU A 62 -3.27 5.07 13.04
CA LEU A 62 -3.35 6.41 13.63
C LEU A 62 -2.41 7.42 12.95
N VAL A 63 -1.23 6.98 12.50
CA VAL A 63 -0.26 7.86 11.80
C VAL A 63 -0.75 8.28 10.41
N ASN A 64 -1.60 7.48 9.75
CA ASN A 64 -2.14 7.78 8.43
C ASN A 64 -3.42 8.66 8.45
N GLN A 65 -3.84 9.16 9.62
CA GLN A 65 -5.00 10.03 9.78
C GLN A 65 -4.65 11.47 10.23
N ALA A 66 -3.36 11.80 10.33
CA ALA A 66 -2.85 13.14 10.63
C ALA A 66 -2.24 13.79 9.39
#